data_AF-A0A8T0D5E4-F1
#
_entry.id   AF-A0A8T0D5E4-F1
#
_cell.length_a   1.000
_cell.length_b   1.000
_cell.length_c   1.000
_cell.angle_alpha   90.00
_cell.angle_beta   90.00
_cell.angle_gamma   90.00
#
_symmetry.space_group_name_H-M   'P 1'
#
loop_
_entity.id
_entity.type
_entity.pdbx_description
1 polymer ?
#
loop_
_entity_poly.entity_id
_entity_poly.type
_entity_poly.pdbx_seq_one_letter_code
_entity_poly.pdbx_strand_id
1 'polypeptide(L)'
;MSTSLFLPVNAVPDAIVAEALKERLTQADCTTRGWILYGYPRSRQQAELLDSENLAPNRVFAMEVSQVCAAERITGRRIDPVTGTRFHMAYRPTEVELSERMLQNPKDVECVVGSKLAQFAAHREDLYDYYSSKLIHVHANLDAHTVFEEIEAGLINPLPRDLS
;
A
#
# COMPACT_ATOMS: atom_id res chain seq x y z
N MET A 1 -23.29 23.79 15.47
CA MET A 1 -22.76 23.39 14.15
C MET A 1 -21.25 23.25 14.31
N SER A 2 -20.75 22.03 14.44
CA SER A 2 -19.32 21.78 14.65
C SER A 2 -18.64 21.67 13.29
N THR A 3 -17.95 22.72 12.89
CA THR A 3 -17.15 22.74 11.66
C THR A 3 -15.89 21.92 11.94
N SER A 4 -15.93 20.62 11.62
CA SER A 4 -14.72 19.80 11.56
C SER A 4 -13.84 20.34 10.43
N LEU A 5 -12.87 21.18 10.80
CA LEU A 5 -11.74 21.55 9.97
C LEU A 5 -10.94 20.26 9.68
N PHE A 6 -11.34 19.55 8.62
CA PHE A 6 -10.43 18.67 7.91
C PHE A 6 -9.37 19.56 7.27
N LEU A 7 -8.34 19.89 8.04
CA LEU A 7 -7.13 20.46 7.48
C LEU A 7 -6.59 19.42 6.48
N PRO A 8 -6.32 19.80 5.22
CA PRO A 8 -5.61 18.91 4.32
C PRO A 8 -4.29 18.56 5.01
N VAL A 9 -4.05 17.27 5.24
CA VAL A 9 -2.75 16.80 5.72
C VAL A 9 -1.76 17.25 4.65
N ASN A 10 -0.95 18.26 4.95
CA ASN A 10 0.10 18.71 4.04
C ASN A 10 0.93 17.48 3.65
N ALA A 11 0.97 17.18 2.35
CA ALA A 11 1.81 16.11 1.85
C ALA A 11 3.26 16.45 2.21
N VAL A 12 3.97 15.50 2.81
CA VAL A 12 5.40 15.65 3.07
C VAL A 12 6.09 15.79 1.71
N PRO A 13 6.93 16.82 1.49
CA PRO A 13 7.65 17.00 0.23
C PRO A 13 8.46 15.76 -0.16
N ASP A 14 8.43 15.39 -1.45
CA ASP A 14 9.08 14.18 -1.96
C ASP A 14 10.57 14.11 -1.65
N ALA A 15 11.27 15.24 -1.71
CA ALA A 15 12.70 15.32 -1.39
C ALA A 15 13.01 14.88 0.06
N ILE A 16 12.15 15.29 1.02
CA ILE A 16 12.31 14.90 2.43
C ILE A 16 12.05 13.41 2.61
N VAL A 17 11.05 12.87 1.90
CA VAL A 17 10.73 11.43 1.95
C VAL A 17 11.90 10.62 1.37
N ALA A 18 12.44 11.03 0.23
CA ALA A 18 13.56 10.33 -0.41
C ALA A 18 14.83 10.35 0.44
N GLU A 19 15.16 11.48 1.06
CA GLU A 19 16.30 11.57 1.98
C GLU A 19 16.14 10.63 3.18
N ALA A 20 14.95 10.62 3.81
CA ALA A 20 14.66 9.72 4.92
C ALA A 20 14.71 8.23 4.51
N LEU A 21 14.23 7.90 3.31
CA LEU A 21 14.33 6.54 2.76
C LEU A 21 15.78 6.16 2.50
N LYS A 22 16.59 7.05 1.92
CA LYS A 22 18.02 6.80 1.69
C LYS A 22 18.75 6.51 2.99
N GLU A 23 18.55 7.34 4.02
CA GLU A 23 19.16 7.11 5.33
C GLU A 23 18.76 5.74 5.90
N ARG A 24 17.50 5.35 5.77
CA ARG A 24 17.02 4.06 6.31
C ARG A 24 17.52 2.85 5.52
N LEU A 25 17.45 2.90 4.19
CA LEU A 25 17.68 1.76 3.31
C LEU A 25 19.17 1.46 3.10
N THR A 26 20.05 2.39 3.46
CA THR A 26 21.51 2.21 3.42
C THR A 26 22.08 1.60 4.72
N GLN A 27 21.23 1.33 5.72
CA GLN A 27 21.67 0.65 6.95
C GLN A 27 22.01 -0.82 6.70
N ALA A 28 22.91 -1.35 7.53
CA ALA A 28 23.50 -2.67 7.37
C ALA A 28 22.46 -3.79 7.25
N ASP A 29 21.34 -3.72 7.96
CA ASP A 29 20.29 -4.72 7.90
C ASP A 29 19.56 -4.74 6.55
N CYS A 30 19.31 -3.58 5.97
CA CYS A 30 18.70 -3.42 4.65
C CYS A 30 19.67 -3.80 3.53
N THR A 31 20.96 -3.52 3.67
CA THR A 31 21.97 -3.93 2.68
C THR A 31 22.23 -5.44 2.70
N THR A 32 22.19 -6.06 3.88
CA THR A 32 22.50 -7.50 4.03
C THR A 32 21.30 -8.42 3.84
N ARG A 33 20.10 -7.99 4.25
CA ARG A 33 18.87 -8.81 4.18
C ARG A 33 17.88 -8.33 3.11
N GLY A 34 18.16 -7.21 2.47
CA GLY A 34 17.23 -6.54 1.57
C GLY A 34 16.17 -5.72 2.33
N TRP A 35 15.24 -5.17 1.56
CA TRP A 35 14.18 -4.31 2.08
C TRP A 35 12.91 -4.49 1.26
N ILE A 36 11.78 -4.12 1.87
CA ILE A 36 10.47 -4.06 1.23
C ILE A 36 9.91 -2.67 1.49
N LEU A 37 9.58 -1.95 0.42
CA LEU A 37 8.83 -0.70 0.53
C LEU A 37 7.34 -0.97 0.29
N TYR A 38 6.51 -0.33 1.10
CA TYR A 38 5.05 -0.39 0.97
C TYR A 38 4.48 1.03 0.98
N GLY A 39 3.63 1.33 -0.02
CA GLY A 39 2.97 2.62 -0.12
C GLY A 39 3.85 3.77 -0.62
N TYR A 40 5.05 3.47 -1.15
CA TYR A 40 5.95 4.38 -1.86
C TYR A 40 6.78 3.55 -2.87
N PRO A 41 7.05 4.04 -4.09
CA PRO A 41 6.60 5.32 -4.67
C PRO A 41 5.10 5.30 -5.05
N ARG A 42 4.51 6.49 -5.22
CA ARG A 42 3.11 6.71 -5.64
C ARG A 42 2.97 7.50 -6.94
N SER A 43 4.07 8.00 -7.47
CA SER A 43 4.14 8.69 -8.75
C SER A 43 5.45 8.31 -9.45
N ARG A 44 5.48 8.51 -10.77
CA ARG A 44 6.71 8.30 -11.56
C ARG A 44 7.88 9.15 -11.06
N GLN A 45 7.63 10.40 -10.67
CA GLN A 45 8.66 11.29 -10.13
C GLN A 45 9.32 10.71 -8.86
N GLN A 46 8.52 10.12 -7.96
CA GLN A 46 9.03 9.47 -6.76
C GLN A 46 9.84 8.21 -7.08
N ALA A 47 9.45 7.47 -8.11
CA ALA A 47 10.19 6.32 -8.62
C ALA A 47 11.56 6.72 -9.19
N GLU A 48 11.58 7.74 -10.04
CA GLU A 48 12.83 8.30 -10.61
C GLU A 48 13.79 8.81 -9.53
N LEU A 49 13.24 9.38 -8.45
CA LEU A 49 14.03 9.85 -7.31
C LEU A 49 14.67 8.69 -6.52
N LEU A 50 13.97 7.56 -6.33
CA LEU A 50 14.58 6.36 -5.72
C LEU A 50 15.71 5.82 -6.57
N ASP A 51 15.48 5.73 -7.88
CA ASP A 51 16.46 5.21 -8.82
C ASP A 51 17.71 6.10 -8.86
N SER A 52 17.55 7.43 -8.81
CA SER A 52 18.70 8.35 -8.73
C SER A 52 19.54 8.20 -7.46
N GLU A 53 18.95 7.68 -6.38
CA GLU A 53 19.64 7.39 -5.12
C GLU A 53 20.24 5.98 -5.07
N ASN A 54 20.20 5.23 -6.18
CA ASN A 54 20.58 3.81 -6.28
C ASN A 54 19.73 2.89 -5.37
N LEU A 55 18.47 3.25 -5.15
CA LEU A 55 17.51 2.51 -4.33
C LEU A 55 16.39 1.89 -5.18
N ALA A 56 16.69 1.64 -6.46
CA ALA A 56 15.75 0.98 -7.37
C ALA A 56 15.40 -0.42 -6.84
N PRO A 57 14.10 -0.77 -6.70
CA PRO A 57 13.72 -2.13 -6.34
C PRO A 57 14.15 -3.11 -7.43
N ASN A 58 14.38 -4.36 -7.04
CA ASN A 58 14.66 -5.45 -7.96
C ASN A 58 13.38 -6.18 -8.43
N ARG A 59 12.28 -6.02 -7.69
CA ARG A 59 10.94 -6.55 -7.99
C ARG A 59 9.89 -5.57 -7.52
N VAL A 60 8.83 -5.43 -8.29
CA VAL A 60 7.67 -4.62 -7.93
C VAL A 60 6.43 -5.50 -8.04
N PHE A 61 5.72 -5.69 -6.92
CA PHE A 61 4.50 -6.49 -6.87
C PHE A 61 3.28 -5.58 -6.99
N ALA A 62 2.54 -5.73 -8.09
CA ALA A 62 1.27 -5.07 -8.33
C ALA A 62 0.12 -5.94 -7.84
N MET A 63 -0.49 -5.55 -6.71
CA MET A 63 -1.64 -6.24 -6.13
C MET A 63 -2.91 -5.86 -6.90
N GLU A 64 -3.39 -6.76 -7.75
CA GLU A 64 -4.56 -6.53 -8.59
C GLU A 64 -5.85 -6.88 -7.84
N VAL A 65 -6.55 -5.83 -7.41
CA VAL A 65 -7.85 -5.93 -6.74
C VAL A 65 -8.83 -4.98 -7.39
N SER A 66 -10.10 -5.38 -7.51
CA SER A 66 -11.11 -4.46 -8.03
C SER A 66 -11.30 -3.26 -7.09
N GLN A 67 -11.57 -2.08 -7.63
CA GLN A 67 -11.79 -0.88 -6.79
C GLN A 67 -12.96 -1.07 -5.81
N VAL A 68 -14.01 -1.79 -6.25
CA VAL A 68 -15.17 -2.11 -5.41
C VAL A 68 -14.75 -2.98 -4.23
N CYS A 69 -14.03 -4.08 -4.48
CA CYS A 69 -13.55 -4.95 -3.42
C CYS A 69 -12.56 -4.23 -2.48
N ALA A 70 -11.68 -3.37 -3.02
CA ALA A 70 -10.76 -2.57 -2.22
C ALA A 70 -11.50 -1.59 -1.30
N ALA A 71 -12.50 -0.88 -1.84
CA ALA A 71 -13.32 0.06 -1.08
C ALA A 71 -14.09 -0.65 0.04
N GLU A 72 -14.75 -1.77 -0.26
CA GLU A 72 -15.47 -2.58 0.73
C GLU A 72 -14.54 -3.05 1.85
N ARG A 73 -13.38 -3.63 1.49
CA ARG A 73 -12.38 -4.14 2.45
C ARG A 73 -11.80 -3.08 3.38
N ILE A 74 -11.73 -1.82 2.94
CA ILE A 74 -11.20 -0.71 3.75
C ILE A 74 -12.31 -0.11 4.60
N THR A 75 -13.45 0.22 3.99
CA THR A 75 -14.58 0.87 4.67
C THR A 75 -15.24 -0.02 5.72
N GLY A 76 -15.15 -1.34 5.56
CA GLY A 76 -15.62 -2.32 6.54
C GLY A 76 -14.74 -2.49 7.78
N ARG A 77 -13.55 -1.88 7.84
CA ARG A 77 -12.61 -2.02 8.97
C ARG A 77 -13.14 -1.38 10.24
N ARG A 78 -13.03 -2.10 11.34
CA ARG A 78 -13.38 -1.64 12.68
C ARG A 78 -12.27 -1.96 13.67
N ILE A 79 -12.15 -1.16 14.71
CA ILE A 79 -11.27 -1.42 15.84
C ILE A 79 -12.06 -1.34 17.13
N ASP A 80 -11.84 -2.30 18.02
CA ASP A 80 -12.30 -2.18 19.40
C ASP A 80 -11.34 -1.23 20.15
N PRO A 81 -11.80 -0.06 20.61
CA PRO A 81 -10.91 0.90 21.27
C PRO A 81 -10.36 0.40 22.61
N VAL A 82 -10.98 -0.62 23.21
CA VAL A 82 -10.54 -1.18 24.51
C VAL A 82 -9.40 -2.18 24.32
N THR A 83 -9.55 -3.13 23.38
CA THR A 83 -8.57 -4.20 23.17
C THR A 83 -7.56 -3.90 22.06
N GLY A 84 -7.85 -2.94 21.20
CA GLY A 84 -7.08 -2.69 19.96
C GLY A 84 -7.30 -3.75 18.88
N THR A 85 -8.19 -4.71 19.11
CA THR A 85 -8.45 -5.80 18.15
C THR A 85 -9.12 -5.26 16.89
N ARG A 86 -8.64 -5.72 15.73
CA ARG A 86 -9.16 -5.35 14.41
C ARG A 86 -10.23 -6.33 13.95
N PHE A 87 -11.29 -5.79 13.36
CA PHE A 87 -12.43 -6.53 12.85
C PHE A 87 -12.86 -6.00 11.49
N HIS A 88 -13.77 -6.74 10.85
CA HIS A 88 -14.37 -6.35 9.58
C HIS A 88 -15.85 -6.71 9.57
N MET A 89 -16.71 -5.76 9.21
CA MET A 89 -18.17 -5.93 9.28
C MET A 89 -18.67 -7.19 8.55
N ALA A 90 -18.16 -7.47 7.34
CA ALA A 90 -18.52 -8.67 6.57
C ALA A 90 -17.66 -9.91 6.89
N TYR A 91 -16.33 -9.81 6.79
CA TYR A 91 -15.43 -10.98 6.82
C TYR A 91 -15.02 -11.46 8.22
N ARG A 92 -15.21 -10.65 9.26
CA ARG A 92 -14.91 -11.01 10.65
C ARG A 92 -15.88 -10.31 11.59
N PRO A 93 -17.17 -10.69 11.56
CA PRO A 93 -18.19 -10.05 12.37
C PRO A 93 -17.96 -10.35 13.86
N THR A 94 -18.50 -9.48 14.71
CA THR A 94 -18.49 -9.63 16.18
C THR A 94 -19.89 -9.78 16.72
N GLU A 95 -19.99 -10.15 17.99
CA GLU A 95 -21.25 -10.09 18.74
C GLU A 95 -21.82 -8.66 18.77
N VAL A 96 -23.14 -8.55 18.93
CA VAL A 96 -23.89 -7.28 18.82
C VAL A 96 -23.41 -6.25 19.85
N GLU A 97 -23.17 -6.65 21.09
CA GLU A 97 -22.70 -5.76 22.16
C GLU A 97 -21.31 -5.18 21.88
N LEU A 98 -20.44 -5.96 21.23
CA LEU A 98 -19.12 -5.50 20.81
C LEU A 98 -19.23 -4.53 19.62
N SER A 99 -20.23 -4.69 18.76
CA SER A 99 -20.38 -3.89 17.54
C SER A 99 -20.69 -2.42 17.82
N GLU A 100 -21.43 -2.11 18.89
CA GLU A 100 -21.85 -0.75 19.22
C GLU A 100 -20.70 0.16 19.68
N ARG A 101 -19.65 -0.42 20.28
CA ARG A 101 -18.48 0.34 20.75
C ARG A 101 -17.35 0.45 19.74
N MET A 102 -17.47 -0.22 18.59
CA MET A 102 -16.42 -0.23 17.58
C MET A 102 -16.25 1.14 16.94
N LEU A 103 -15.00 1.49 16.66
CA LEU A 103 -14.67 2.71 15.93
C LEU A 103 -14.19 2.38 14.51
N GLN A 104 -14.54 3.26 13.58
CA GLN A 104 -13.95 3.29 12.25
C GLN A 104 -12.85 4.33 12.22
N ASN A 105 -11.73 4.03 11.56
CA ASN A 105 -10.68 5.00 11.35
C ASN A 105 -11.21 6.12 10.42
N PRO A 106 -11.02 7.42 10.75
CA PRO A 106 -11.39 8.51 9.85
C PRO A 106 -10.77 8.43 8.44
N LYS A 107 -9.67 7.69 8.26
CA LYS A 107 -9.02 7.45 6.96
C LYS A 107 -9.69 6.36 6.12
N ASP A 108 -10.62 5.61 6.70
CA ASP A 108 -11.32 4.48 6.09
C ASP A 108 -12.76 4.85 5.69
N VAL A 109 -13.16 6.12 5.82
CA VAL A 109 -14.46 6.60 5.36
C VAL A 109 -14.52 6.65 3.83
N GLU A 110 -15.69 6.41 3.26
CA GLU A 110 -15.89 6.24 1.80
C GLU A 110 -15.30 7.38 0.97
N CYS A 111 -15.51 8.63 1.36
CA CYS A 111 -14.99 9.78 0.61
C CYS A 111 -13.45 9.78 0.55
N VAL A 112 -12.77 9.48 1.66
CA VAL A 112 -11.30 9.43 1.74
C VAL A 112 -10.76 8.24 0.96
N VAL A 113 -11.42 7.08 1.06
CA VAL A 113 -11.03 5.87 0.32
C VAL A 113 -11.19 6.09 -1.18
N GLY A 114 -12.31 6.69 -1.60
CA GLY A 114 -12.56 7.05 -3.00
C GLY A 114 -11.51 8.00 -3.56
N SER A 115 -11.15 9.05 -2.82
CA SER A 115 -10.07 9.97 -3.24
C SER A 115 -8.72 9.26 -3.40
N LYS A 116 -8.37 8.33 -2.49
CA LYS A 116 -7.12 7.56 -2.60
C LYS A 116 -7.11 6.60 -3.78
N LEU A 117 -8.23 5.91 -4.04
CA LEU A 117 -8.37 5.02 -5.19
C LEU A 117 -8.26 5.79 -6.51
N ALA A 118 -8.86 6.99 -6.58
CA ALA A 118 -8.74 7.87 -7.75
C ALA A 118 -7.29 8.34 -7.97
N GLN A 119 -6.59 8.75 -6.91
CA GLN A 119 -5.16 9.13 -7.00
C GLN A 119 -4.29 7.97 -7.46
N PHE A 120 -4.51 6.76 -6.93
CA PHE A 120 -3.80 5.57 -7.37
C PHE A 120 -4.06 5.29 -8.86
N ALA A 121 -5.33 5.32 -9.29
CA ALA A 121 -5.68 5.10 -10.70
C ALA A 121 -5.03 6.13 -11.64
N ALA A 122 -4.90 7.39 -11.22
CA ALA A 122 -4.30 8.45 -12.01
C ALA A 122 -2.80 8.27 -12.28
N HIS A 123 -2.07 7.59 -11.39
CA HIS A 123 -0.62 7.38 -11.50
C HIS A 123 -0.23 5.94 -11.82
N ARG A 124 -1.19 5.02 -11.85
CA ARG A 124 -0.94 3.58 -11.98
C ARG A 124 -0.21 3.23 -13.27
N GLU A 125 -0.72 3.67 -14.41
CA GLU A 125 -0.14 3.32 -15.72
C GLU A 125 1.30 3.82 -15.83
N ASP A 126 1.56 5.08 -15.42
CA ASP A 126 2.91 5.65 -15.45
C ASP A 126 3.92 4.85 -14.61
N LEU A 127 3.48 4.34 -13.44
CA LEU A 127 4.30 3.49 -12.57
C LEU A 127 4.49 2.09 -13.14
N TYR A 128 3.45 1.52 -13.75
CA TYR A 128 3.51 0.19 -14.36
C TYR A 128 4.46 0.20 -15.56
N ASP A 129 4.37 1.23 -16.39
CA ASP A 129 5.28 1.43 -17.52
C ASP A 129 6.72 1.59 -17.04
N TYR A 130 6.94 2.43 -16.01
CA TYR A 130 8.28 2.67 -15.46
C TYR A 130 8.94 1.40 -14.91
N TYR A 131 8.18 0.57 -14.20
CA TYR A 131 8.68 -0.68 -13.62
C TYR A 131 8.41 -1.91 -14.48
N SER A 132 8.03 -1.75 -15.74
CA SER A 132 7.55 -2.84 -16.62
C SER A 132 8.49 -4.05 -16.68
N SER A 133 9.82 -3.83 -16.64
CA SER A 133 10.81 -4.92 -16.63
C SER A 133 10.84 -5.71 -15.32
N LYS A 134 10.40 -5.11 -14.20
CA LYS A 134 10.48 -5.67 -12.83
C LYS A 134 9.10 -5.95 -12.21
N LEU A 135 8.04 -5.66 -12.96
CA LEU A 135 6.65 -5.72 -12.50
C LEU A 135 6.14 -7.16 -12.49
N ILE A 136 5.55 -7.56 -11.38
CA ILE A 136 4.91 -8.85 -11.17
C ILE A 136 3.47 -8.58 -10.74
N HIS A 137 2.52 -9.03 -11.55
CA HIS A 137 1.10 -8.91 -11.25
C HIS A 137 0.66 -10.05 -10.32
N VAL A 138 -0.09 -9.72 -9.27
CA VAL A 138 -0.60 -10.66 -8.26
C VAL A 138 -2.11 -10.49 -8.13
N HIS A 139 -2.88 -11.56 -8.27
CA HIS A 139 -4.34 -11.52 -8.21
C HIS A 139 -4.82 -11.43 -6.76
N ALA A 140 -5.04 -10.21 -6.27
CA ALA A 140 -5.37 -9.94 -4.88
C ALA A 140 -6.88 -10.02 -4.53
N ASN A 141 -7.72 -10.49 -5.47
CA ASN A 141 -9.15 -10.75 -5.20
C ASN A 141 -9.39 -12.09 -4.48
N LEU A 142 -8.38 -12.96 -4.41
CA LEU A 142 -8.43 -14.27 -3.77
C LEU A 142 -8.29 -14.18 -2.24
N ASP A 143 -8.33 -15.32 -1.54
CA ASP A 143 -8.05 -15.37 -0.11
C ASP A 143 -6.56 -15.18 0.18
N ALA A 144 -6.24 -14.87 1.43
CA ALA A 144 -4.89 -14.49 1.83
C ALA A 144 -3.85 -15.60 1.61
N HIS A 145 -4.24 -16.88 1.68
CA HIS A 145 -3.31 -17.99 1.48
C HIS A 145 -2.89 -18.09 0.02
N THR A 146 -3.85 -18.09 -0.91
CA THR A 146 -3.53 -18.16 -2.35
C THR A 146 -2.78 -16.93 -2.83
N VAL A 147 -3.12 -15.73 -2.34
CA VAL A 147 -2.35 -14.51 -2.65
C VAL A 147 -0.90 -14.62 -2.16
N PHE A 148 -0.69 -15.22 -0.99
CA PHE A 148 0.65 -15.44 -0.45
C PHE A 148 1.47 -16.40 -1.32
N GLU A 149 0.86 -17.49 -1.79
CA GLU A 149 1.51 -18.44 -2.71
C GLU A 149 1.93 -17.77 -4.03
N GLU A 150 1.10 -16.89 -4.61
CA GLU A 150 1.47 -16.14 -5.82
C GLU A 150 2.68 -15.21 -5.59
N ILE A 151 2.73 -14.53 -4.44
CA ILE A 151 3.85 -13.68 -4.07
C ILE A 151 5.13 -14.53 -3.90
N GLU A 152 5.03 -15.66 -3.20
CA GLU A 152 6.14 -16.58 -3.00
C GLU A 152 6.69 -17.09 -4.33
N ALA A 153 5.82 -17.51 -5.25
CA ALA A 153 6.21 -17.92 -6.60
C ALA A 153 6.98 -16.80 -7.33
N GLY A 154 6.52 -15.55 -7.24
CA GLY A 154 7.23 -14.39 -7.81
C GLY A 154 8.58 -14.11 -7.15
N LEU A 155 8.74 -14.43 -5.86
CA LEU A 155 9.99 -14.25 -5.10
C LEU A 155 11.06 -15.31 -5.39
N ILE A 156 10.67 -16.56 -5.66
CA ILE A 156 11.62 -17.66 -5.93
C ILE A 156 12.10 -17.68 -7.38
N ASN A 157 11.34 -17.09 -8.31
CA ASN A 157 11.74 -17.00 -9.71
C ASN A 157 12.98 -16.11 -9.88
N PRO A 158 13.85 -16.39 -10.88
CA PRO A 158 15.01 -15.56 -11.18
C PRO A 158 14.62 -14.09 -11.30
N LEU A 159 15.51 -13.18 -10.90
CA LEU A 159 15.26 -11.75 -11.05
C LEU A 159 14.95 -11.45 -12.53
N PRO A 160 13.95 -10.59 -12.78
CA PRO A 160 13.70 -10.11 -14.13
C PRO A 160 15.00 -9.54 -14.71
N ARG A 161 15.38 -10.00 -15.91
CA ARG A 161 16.63 -9.54 -16.52
C ARG A 161 16.42 -8.10 -16.95
N ASP A 162 17.31 -7.21 -16.52
CA ASP A 162 17.39 -5.89 -17.13
C ASP A 162 17.68 -6.11 -18.63
N LEU A 163 16.79 -5.62 -19.48
CA LEU A 163 17.01 -5.58 -20.93
C LEU A 163 18.03 -4.47 -21.20
N SER A 164 19.30 -4.72 -20.85
CA SER A 164 20.44 -3.90 -21.25
C SER A 164 20.84 -4.22 -22.68
#